data_AF-A0A091TXR8-F1
#
_entry.id   AF-A0A091TXR8-F1
#
_cell.length_a   1.000
_cell.length_b   1.000
_cell.length_c   1.000
_cell.angle_alpha   90.00
_cell.angle_beta   90.00
_cell.angle_gamma   90.00
#
_symmetry.space_group_name_H-M   'P 1'
#
loop_
_entity.id
_entity.type
_entity.pdbx_description
1 polymer ?
#
loop_
_entity_poly.entity_id
_entity_poly.type
_entity_poly.pdbx_seq_one_letter_code
_entity_poly.pdbx_strand_id
1 'polypeptide(L)' 'MSRDAGMEVFGEAAPYLRKSEKERIEAQNQPFDAKTYCFVADPEVEYTKGKIKAAQDGKITVETEDGRV' A
#
# COMPACT_ATOMS: atom_id res chain seq x y z
N MET A 1 24.33 -9.86 4.09
CA MET A 1 24.26 -9.32 5.47
C MET A 1 22.86 -8.79 5.67
N SER A 2 22.13 -9.31 6.67
CA SER A 2 20.79 -8.79 6.94
C SER A 2 20.88 -7.35 7.44
N ARG A 3 19.99 -6.48 6.95
CA ARG A 3 19.93 -5.08 7.39
C ARG A 3 19.34 -4.96 8.80
N ASP A 4 18.80 -6.04 9.36
CA ASP A 4 18.20 -6.09 10.71
C ASP A 4 19.23 -6.07 11.84
N ALA A 5 20.46 -6.53 11.61
CA ALA A 5 21.54 -6.44 12.59
C ALA A 5 21.80 -4.99 13.05
N GLY A 6 21.61 -4.00 12.16
CA GLY A 6 21.74 -2.58 12.51
C GLY A 6 20.62 -2.03 13.39
N MET A 7 19.54 -2.80 13.61
CA MET A 7 18.42 -2.38 14.47
C MET A 7 18.53 -2.91 15.89
N GLU A 8 19.47 -3.81 16.18
CA GLU A 8 19.64 -4.41 17.51
C GLU A 8 19.91 -3.35 18.59
N VAL A 9 20.57 -2.24 18.24
CA VAL A 9 20.85 -1.11 19.15
C VAL A 9 19.59 -0.43 19.69
N PHE A 10 18.45 -0.61 19.02
CA PHE A 10 17.16 -0.04 19.44
C PHE A 10 16.33 -1.01 20.29
N GLY A 11 16.78 -2.26 20.47
CA GLY A 11 16.11 -3.27 21.29
C GLY A 11 14.61 -3.40 20.98
N GLU A 12 13.78 -3.33 22.01
CA GLU A 12 12.31 -3.46 21.90
C GLU A 12 11.65 -2.34 21.10
N ALA A 13 12.31 -1.18 20.95
CA ALA A 13 11.77 -0.08 20.14
C ALA A 13 11.94 -0.31 18.63
N ALA A 14 12.81 -1.25 18.21
CA ALA A 14 13.16 -1.45 16.83
C ALA A 14 11.96 -1.65 15.88
N PRO A 15 10.93 -2.47 16.20
CA PRO A 15 9.79 -2.70 15.30
C PRO A 15 8.92 -1.46 15.06
N TYR A 16 8.94 -0.50 15.99
CA TYR A 16 8.22 0.78 15.87
C TYR A 16 8.98 1.80 15.02
N LEU A 17 10.32 1.68 14.96
CA LEU A 17 11.17 2.53 14.15
C LEU A 17 11.31 2.00 12.71
N ARG A 18 11.39 0.67 12.55
CA ARG A 18 11.55 0.04 11.25
C ARG A 18 11.00 -1.38 11.27
N LYS A 19 10.24 -1.73 10.23
CA LYS A 19 9.88 -3.11 9.94
C LYS A 19 11.11 -3.97 9.65
N SER A 20 10.98 -5.27 9.94
CA SER A 20 12.02 -6.26 9.66
C SER A 20 12.33 -6.31 8.16
N GLU A 21 13.52 -6.78 7.80
CA GLU A 21 13.90 -6.97 6.41
C GLU A 21 12.95 -7.92 5.69
N LYS A 22 12.48 -8.97 6.37
CA LYS A 22 11.47 -9.89 5.86
C LYS A 22 10.17 -9.17 5.49
N GLU A 23 9.57 -8.42 6.41
CA GLU A 23 8.33 -7.68 6.14
C GLU A 23 8.50 -6.64 5.02
N ARG A 24 9.67 -5.99 4.95
CA ARG A 24 9.97 -5.03 3.89
C ARG A 24 10.09 -5.69 2.52
N ILE A 25 10.73 -6.86 2.43
CA ILE A 25 10.85 -7.63 1.19
C ILE A 25 9.48 -8.14 0.75
N GLU A 26 8.68 -8.67 1.69
CA GLU A 26 7.31 -9.12 1.41
C GLU A 26 6.43 -7.98 0.91
N ALA A 27 6.50 -6.79 1.53
CA ALA A 27 5.75 -5.62 1.09
C ALA A 27 6.20 -5.10 -0.30
N GLN A 28 7.50 -5.11 -0.58
CA GLN A 28 8.04 -4.65 -1.88
C GLN A 28 7.76 -5.62 -3.02
N ASN A 29 7.67 -6.92 -2.73
CA ASN A 29 7.39 -7.96 -3.72
C ASN A 29 5.89 -8.16 -3.97
N GLN A 30 5.01 -7.37 -3.34
CA GLN A 30 3.58 -7.47 -3.61
C GLN A 30 3.25 -7.06 -5.05
N PRO A 31 2.33 -7.79 -5.73
CA PRO A 31 1.90 -7.43 -7.07
C PRO A 31 1.29 -6.02 -7.11
N PHE A 32 1.86 -5.16 -7.94
CA PHE A 32 1.38 -3.79 -8.13
C PHE A 32 1.26 -3.49 -9.62
N ASP A 33 0.10 -3.00 -10.04
CA ASP A 33 -0.15 -2.54 -11.41
C ASP A 33 -0.40 -1.02 -11.43
N ALA A 34 0.61 -0.28 -11.87
CA ALA A 34 0.58 1.18 -11.89
C ALA A 34 -0.55 1.78 -12.74
N LYS A 35 -1.15 1.01 -13.66
CA LYS A 35 -2.25 1.50 -14.51
C LYS A 35 -3.61 1.37 -13.84
N THR A 36 -3.79 0.38 -12.98
CA THR A 36 -5.10 0.09 -12.36
C THR A 36 -5.18 0.54 -10.92
N TYR A 37 -4.07 0.57 -10.17
CA TYR A 37 -4.06 1.07 -8.80
C TYR A 37 -4.06 2.60 -8.76
N CYS A 38 -4.99 3.18 -8.02
CA CYS A 38 -5.17 4.62 -7.91
C CYS A 38 -5.67 5.04 -6.52
N PHE A 39 -5.67 6.35 -6.26
CA PHE A 39 -6.36 6.95 -5.13
C PHE A 39 -7.55 7.77 -5.67
N VAL A 40 -8.72 7.59 -5.05
CA VAL A 40 -9.94 8.31 -5.39
C VAL A 40 -10.45 9.08 -4.19
N ALA A 41 -11.08 10.23 -4.45
CA ALA A 41 -11.67 11.03 -3.38
C ALA A 41 -12.85 10.29 -2.73
N ASP A 42 -12.88 10.26 -1.41
CA ASP A 42 -13.93 9.65 -0.61
C ASP A 42 -14.52 10.68 0.37
N PRO A 43 -15.85 10.76 0.53
CA PRO A 43 -16.47 11.76 1.38
C PRO A 43 -16.20 11.60 2.88
N GLU A 44 -15.83 10.40 3.36
CA GLU A 44 -15.62 10.11 4.79
C GLU A 44 -14.13 10.11 5.16
N VAL A 45 -13.27 9.57 4.28
CA VAL A 45 -11.82 9.40 4.55
C VAL A 45 -10.92 10.28 3.69
N GLU A 46 -11.49 11.28 2.99
CA GLU A 46 -10.86 12.19 2.01
C GLU A 46 -10.35 11.49 0.74
N TYR A 47 -9.53 10.46 0.90
CA TYR A 47 -9.00 9.64 -0.18
C TYR A 47 -8.93 8.17 0.23
N THR A 48 -9.40 7.29 -0.65
CA THR A 48 -9.27 5.85 -0.49
C THR A 48 -8.48 5.25 -1.65
N LYS A 49 -7.81 4.14 -1.39
CA LYS A 49 -7.19 3.35 -2.45
C LYS A 49 -8.28 2.65 -3.24
N GLY A 50 -8.05 2.47 -4.53
CA GLY A 50 -8.94 1.70 -5.37
C GLY A 50 -8.27 1.16 -6.61
N LYS A 51 -8.99 0.27 -7.28
CA LYS A 51 -8.58 -0.37 -8.52
C LYS A 51 -9.57 -0.04 -9.63
N ILE A 52 -9.05 0.48 -10.74
CA ILE A 52 -9.84 0.79 -11.93
C ILE A 52 -10.41 -0.51 -12.50
N LYS A 53 -11.74 -0.59 -12.61
CA LYS A 53 -12.47 -1.69 -13.25
C LYS A 53 -12.80 -1.40 -14.71
N ALA A 54 -13.17 -0.16 -15.01
CA ALA A 54 -13.58 0.24 -16.34
C ALA A 54 -13.26 1.72 -16.61
N ALA A 55 -13.04 2.04 -17.88
CA ALA A 55 -12.93 3.39 -18.38
C ALA A 55 -13.85 3.51 -19.61
N GLN A 56 -14.89 4.33 -19.52
CA GLN A 56 -15.87 4.53 -20.60
C GLN A 56 -16.20 6.01 -20.72
N ASP A 57 -16.14 6.55 -21.94
CA ASP A 57 -16.55 7.93 -22.26
C ASP A 57 -15.93 9.02 -21.35
N GLY A 58 -14.67 8.83 -20.97
CA GLY A 58 -13.94 9.76 -20.09
C GLY A 58 -14.28 9.61 -18.59
N LYS A 59 -15.13 8.66 -18.21
CA LYS A 59 -15.43 8.30 -16.82
C LYS A 59 -14.68 7.03 -16.44
N ILE A 60 -14.16 7.01 -15.21
CA ILE A 60 -13.44 5.87 -14.64
C ILE A 60 -14.29 5.27 -13.52
N THR A 61 -14.52 3.96 -13.58
CA THR A 61 -15.14 3.19 -12.50
C THR A 61 -14.06 2.54 -11.67
N VAL A 62 -14.04 2.82 -10.37
CA VAL A 62 -13.00 2.38 -9.44
C VAL A 62 -13.65 1.57 -8.32
N GLU A 63 -13.15 0.37 -8.09
CA GLU A 63 -13.47 -0.39 -6.89
C GLU A 63 -12.54 0.06 -5.75
N THR A 64 -13.10 0.62 -4.69
CA THR A 64 -12.37 1.06 -3.51
C THR A 64 -11.92 -0.14 -2.66
N GLU A 65 -10.93 0.05 -1.79
CA GLU A 65 -10.35 -1.02 -0.95
C GLU A 65 -11.37 -1.67 -0.01
N ASP A 66 -12.43 -0.95 0.34
CA ASP A 66 -13.58 -1.44 1.14
C ASP A 66 -14.72 -2.04 0.28
N GLY A 67 -14.52 -2.16 -1.03
CA GLY A 67 -15.41 -2.88 -1.95
C GLY A 67 -16.57 -2.07 -2.54
N ARG A 68 -16.58 -0.74 -2.39
CA ARG A 68 -17.53 0.15 -3.08
C ARG A 68 -17.06 0.38 -4.53
N VAL A 69 -17.98 0.61 -5.47
CA VAL A 69 -17.71 0.78 -6.92
C VAL A 69 -18.33 2.07 -7.45
#